data_AF-A0A926Q1C6-F1
#
_entry.id   AF-A0A926Q1C6-F1
#
_cell.length_a   1.000
_cell.length_b   1.000
_cell.length_c   1.000
_cell.angle_alpha   90.00
_cell.angle_beta   90.00
_cell.angle_gamma   90.00
#
_symmetry.space_group_name_H-M   'P 1'
#
loop_
_entity.id
_entity.type
_entity.pdbx_description
1 polymer ?
#
loop_
_entity_poly.entity_id
_entity_poly.type
_entity_poly.pdbx_seq_one_letter_code
_entity_poly.pdbx_strand_id
1 'polypeptide(L)'
;MDERPSAPTSLYDQQEAGFGAMLASLLCGNRNLRSPAAGAKILALLTEGRVYLAASTVSGIGRGRVPLTPDLMTGFATALGIPAGDLAALTGVELHEPQRPVDPLAAEMAGLVWNCRRLTTAQAGRVRDEAESMLVVVPDDAVAEDWNRVSHHHGNWWGAPRR
;
A
#
# COMPACT_ATOMS: atom_id res chain seq x y z
N MET A 1 -10.98 18.77 -20.27
CA MET A 1 -9.97 17.84 -20.82
C MET A 1 -10.08 16.56 -20.04
N ASP A 2 -10.48 15.45 -20.67
CA ASP A 2 -10.51 14.13 -20.03
C ASP A 2 -9.08 13.61 -19.90
N GLU A 3 -8.51 13.77 -18.72
CA GLU A 3 -7.27 13.11 -18.34
C GLU A 3 -7.54 11.61 -18.36
N ARG A 4 -6.84 10.83 -19.20
CA ARG A 4 -6.98 9.37 -19.17
C ARG A 4 -6.27 8.82 -17.94
N PRO A 5 -6.74 7.72 -17.31
CA PRO A 5 -5.97 7.00 -16.31
C PRO A 5 -4.60 6.67 -16.92
N SER A 6 -3.50 7.08 -16.28
CA SER A 6 -2.19 6.91 -16.90
C SER A 6 -1.86 5.42 -17.01
N ALA A 7 -1.39 5.01 -18.19
CA ALA A 7 -1.00 3.63 -18.46
C ALA A 7 -0.04 3.08 -17.37
N PRO A 8 -0.07 1.76 -17.11
CA PRO A 8 0.94 1.08 -16.30
C PRO A 8 2.32 1.53 -16.74
N THR A 9 3.04 2.26 -15.88
CA THR A 9 4.45 2.54 -16.13
C THR A 9 5.23 1.46 -15.42
N SER A 10 5.93 0.61 -16.17
CA SER A 10 6.95 -0.24 -15.56
C SER A 10 8.04 0.70 -15.06
N LEU A 11 8.08 0.92 -13.74
CA LEU A 11 9.10 1.78 -13.10
C LEU A 11 10.47 1.11 -13.07
N TYR A 12 10.47 -0.21 -13.19
CA TYR A 12 11.64 -1.06 -13.16
C TYR A 12 11.60 -2.04 -14.34
N ASP A 13 12.76 -2.38 -14.88
CA ASP A 13 12.87 -3.41 -15.91
C ASP A 13 12.75 -4.81 -15.28
N GLN A 14 11.68 -5.52 -15.61
CA GLN A 14 11.43 -6.86 -15.06
C GLN A 14 12.33 -7.93 -15.67
N GLN A 15 12.79 -7.75 -16.92
CA GLN A 15 13.64 -8.71 -17.59
C GLN A 15 15.05 -8.71 -16.99
N GLU A 16 15.53 -7.55 -16.54
CA GLU A 16 16.84 -7.42 -15.92
C GLU A 16 16.82 -7.63 -14.39
N ALA A 17 15.76 -7.21 -13.69
CA ALA A 17 15.72 -7.17 -12.23
C ALA A 17 14.78 -8.19 -11.55
N GLY A 18 14.13 -9.06 -12.32
CA GLY A 18 13.39 -10.23 -11.82
C GLY A 18 12.09 -9.90 -11.06
N PHE A 19 11.65 -10.82 -10.20
CA PHE A 19 10.35 -10.72 -9.53
C PHE A 19 10.21 -9.52 -8.57
N GLY A 20 11.32 -9.03 -8.01
CA GLY A 20 11.34 -7.79 -7.22
C GLY A 20 10.86 -6.59 -8.02
N ALA A 21 11.30 -6.48 -9.27
CA ALA A 21 10.86 -5.45 -10.22
C ALA A 21 9.36 -5.57 -10.53
N MET A 22 8.85 -6.80 -10.68
CA MET A 22 7.44 -7.05 -10.91
C MET A 22 6.60 -6.56 -9.73
N LEU A 23 6.90 -7.02 -8.50
CA LEU A 23 6.13 -6.64 -7.32
C LEU A 23 6.20 -5.14 -7.03
N ALA A 24 7.38 -4.53 -7.15
CA ALA A 24 7.56 -3.10 -6.97
C ALA A 24 6.81 -2.29 -8.05
N SER A 25 6.75 -2.77 -9.30
CA SER A 25 5.98 -2.12 -10.38
C SER A 25 4.47 -2.29 -10.18
N LEU A 26 4.00 -3.46 -9.75
CA LEU A 26 2.59 -3.68 -9.40
C LEU A 26 2.15 -2.75 -8.27
N LEU A 27 2.97 -2.64 -7.22
CA LEU A 27 2.66 -1.79 -6.08
C LEU A 27 2.79 -0.31 -6.41
N CYS A 28 3.90 0.15 -6.97
CA CYS A 28 4.16 1.58 -7.13
C CYS A 28 3.55 2.14 -8.43
N GLY A 29 3.58 1.37 -9.52
CA GLY A 29 3.11 1.80 -10.84
C GLY A 29 1.62 1.56 -11.08
N ASN A 30 1.05 0.46 -10.57
CA ASN A 30 -0.31 0.01 -10.93
C ASN A 30 -1.37 0.26 -9.84
N ARG A 31 -1.05 1.05 -8.82
CA ARG A 31 -1.94 1.37 -7.68
C ARG A 31 -2.11 2.87 -7.46
N ASN A 32 -1.76 3.69 -8.46
CA ASN A 32 -1.75 5.15 -8.39
C ASN A 32 -0.85 5.74 -7.27
N LEU A 33 0.11 4.97 -6.75
CA LEU A 33 1.06 5.42 -5.72
C LEU A 33 2.21 6.25 -6.32
N ARG A 34 2.61 5.93 -7.57
CA ARG A 34 3.56 6.65 -8.43
C ARG A 34 4.96 6.90 -7.83
N SER A 35 5.25 6.41 -6.63
CA SER A 35 6.53 6.59 -5.96
C SER A 35 6.86 5.44 -5.01
N PRO A 36 8.15 5.11 -4.82
CA PRO A 36 8.59 4.12 -3.83
C PRO A 36 8.27 4.53 -2.38
N ALA A 37 8.22 5.84 -2.09
CA ALA A 37 7.86 6.35 -0.77
C ALA A 37 6.39 6.07 -0.42
N ALA A 38 5.48 6.25 -1.37
CA ALA A 38 4.08 5.87 -1.20
C ALA A 38 3.93 4.34 -1.07
N GLY A 39 4.67 3.56 -1.89
CA GLY A 39 4.71 2.10 -1.76
C GLY A 39 5.17 1.62 -0.38
N ALA A 40 6.23 2.21 0.16
CA ALA A 40 6.73 1.92 1.50
C ALA A 40 5.70 2.24 2.60
N LYS A 41 4.99 3.38 2.49
CA LYS A 41 3.91 3.74 3.42
C LYS A 41 2.76 2.73 3.37
N ILE A 42 2.36 2.33 2.18
CA ILE A 42 1.29 1.34 1.98
C ILE A 42 1.68 -0.02 2.57
N LEU A 43 2.91 -0.48 2.35
CA LEU A 43 3.43 -1.69 2.99
C LEU A 43 3.38 -1.58 4.51
N ALA A 44 3.86 -0.48 5.09
CA ALA A 44 3.83 -0.27 6.53
C ALA A 44 2.40 -0.27 7.10
N LEU A 45 1.46 0.43 6.45
CA LEU A 45 0.08 0.55 6.91
C LEU A 45 -0.66 -0.80 6.85
N LEU A 46 -0.61 -1.48 5.70
CA LEU A 46 -1.36 -2.72 5.48
C LEU A 46 -0.77 -3.94 6.20
N THR A 47 0.48 -3.85 6.65
CA THR A 47 1.14 -4.92 7.41
C THR A 47 1.25 -4.61 8.91
N GLU A 48 0.55 -3.58 9.39
CA GLU A 48 0.59 -3.13 10.79
C GLU A 48 2.04 -2.89 11.28
N GLY A 49 2.87 -2.29 10.43
CA GLY A 49 4.27 -1.97 10.72
C GLY A 49 5.25 -3.13 10.59
N ARG A 50 4.81 -4.36 10.30
CA ARG A 50 5.71 -5.52 10.13
C ARG A 50 6.68 -5.32 8.96
N VAL A 51 6.20 -4.75 7.86
CA VAL A 51 7.04 -4.39 6.70
C VAL A 51 7.22 -2.89 6.65
N TYR A 52 8.14 -2.40 7.48
CA TYR A 52 8.52 -0.99 7.56
C TYR A 52 9.82 -0.74 6.80
N LEU A 53 9.72 -0.19 5.60
CA LEU A 53 10.86 -0.02 4.69
C LEU A 53 11.13 1.45 4.36
N ALA A 54 12.38 1.77 4.10
CA ALA A 54 12.72 3.02 3.44
C ALA A 54 12.35 2.97 1.95
N ALA A 55 12.07 4.13 1.35
CA ALA A 55 11.80 4.25 -0.10
C ALA A 55 12.98 3.73 -0.97
N SER A 56 14.21 3.86 -0.47
CA SER A 56 15.41 3.33 -1.10
C SER A 56 15.43 1.79 -1.10
N THR A 57 14.94 1.14 -0.05
CA THR A 57 14.82 -0.32 0.02
C THR A 57 13.80 -0.83 -0.98
N VAL A 58 12.61 -0.20 -1.07
CA VAL A 58 11.61 -0.53 -2.11
C VAL A 58 12.20 -0.38 -3.51
N SER A 59 12.97 0.70 -3.74
CA SER A 59 13.68 0.90 -5.01
C SER A 59 14.78 -0.13 -5.26
N GLY A 60 15.45 -0.60 -4.19
CA GLY A 60 16.44 -1.66 -4.25
C GLY A 60 15.83 -3.00 -4.66
N ILE A 61 14.67 -3.35 -4.09
CA ILE A 61 13.88 -4.54 -4.47
C ILE A 61 13.47 -4.43 -5.94
N GLY A 62 12.94 -3.27 -6.35
CA GLY A 62 12.56 -3.02 -7.73
C GLY A 62 13.70 -3.14 -8.73
N ARG A 63 14.93 -2.83 -8.32
CA ARG A 63 16.15 -2.96 -9.16
C ARG A 63 16.89 -4.29 -8.97
N GLY A 64 16.32 -5.25 -8.26
CA GLY A 64 16.96 -6.55 -8.00
C GLY A 64 18.20 -6.49 -7.11
N ARG A 65 18.45 -5.35 -6.44
CA ARG A 65 19.61 -5.14 -5.55
C ARG A 65 19.34 -5.59 -4.11
N VAL A 66 18.07 -5.72 -3.75
CA VAL A 66 17.63 -6.23 -2.45
C VAL A 66 16.81 -7.49 -2.73
N PRO A 67 17.16 -8.64 -2.14
CA PRO A 67 16.45 -9.89 -2.38
C PRO A 67 15.03 -9.86 -1.78
N LEU A 68 14.10 -10.56 -2.43
CA LEU A 68 12.78 -10.82 -1.89
C LEU A 68 12.87 -11.93 -0.83
N THR A 69 12.77 -11.56 0.43
CA THR A 69 12.64 -12.51 1.54
C THR A 69 11.18 -12.99 1.67
N PRO A 70 10.92 -14.10 2.38
CA PRO A 70 9.56 -14.59 2.62
C PRO A 70 8.65 -13.57 3.33
N ASP A 71 9.21 -12.79 4.25
CA ASP A 71 8.48 -11.73 4.97
C ASP A 71 8.11 -10.58 4.04
N LEU A 72 9.04 -10.17 3.17
CA LEU A 72 8.78 -9.18 2.14
C LEU A 72 7.71 -9.68 1.17
N MET A 73 7.78 -10.95 0.75
CA MET A 73 6.78 -11.57 -0.11
C MET A 73 5.38 -11.48 0.51
N THR A 74 5.26 -11.85 1.78
CA THR A 74 3.98 -11.79 2.51
C THR A 74 3.47 -10.36 2.66
N GLY A 75 4.37 -9.39 2.87
CA GLY A 75 4.02 -7.98 2.90
C GLY A 75 3.51 -7.45 1.56
N PHE A 76 4.21 -7.79 0.46
CA PHE A 76 3.76 -7.44 -0.89
C PHE A 76 2.44 -8.12 -1.23
N ALA A 77 2.25 -9.38 -0.87
CA ALA A 77 0.99 -10.11 -1.04
C ALA A 77 -0.17 -9.37 -0.36
N THR A 78 0.02 -8.97 0.90
CA THR A 78 -0.95 -8.19 1.68
C THR A 78 -1.27 -6.85 1.01
N ALA A 79 -0.24 -6.08 0.65
CA ALA A 79 -0.43 -4.76 0.04
C ALA A 79 -1.04 -4.81 -1.37
N LEU A 80 -0.80 -5.90 -2.11
CA LEU A 80 -1.36 -6.10 -3.45
C LEU A 80 -2.75 -6.73 -3.42
N GLY A 81 -3.17 -7.33 -2.31
CA GLY A 81 -4.42 -8.09 -2.20
C GLY A 81 -4.37 -9.40 -3.01
N ILE A 82 -3.19 -10.03 -3.07
CA ILE A 82 -2.97 -11.30 -3.78
C ILE A 82 -2.57 -12.35 -2.75
N PRO A 83 -3.08 -13.59 -2.81
CA PRO A 83 -2.65 -14.65 -1.89
C PRO A 83 -1.13 -14.84 -1.92
N ALA A 84 -0.49 -14.91 -0.76
CA ALA A 84 0.95 -15.06 -0.67
C ALA A 84 1.43 -16.37 -1.32
N GLY A 85 0.65 -17.45 -1.20
CA GLY A 85 0.95 -18.73 -1.86
C GLY A 85 1.00 -18.62 -3.39
N ASP A 86 0.12 -17.84 -4.00
CA ASP A 86 0.11 -17.62 -5.45
C ASP A 86 1.37 -16.85 -5.89
N LEU A 87 1.75 -15.81 -5.14
CA LEU A 87 2.98 -15.08 -5.43
C LEU A 87 4.21 -15.97 -5.22
N ALA A 88 4.26 -16.74 -4.15
CA ALA A 88 5.34 -17.69 -3.88
C ALA A 88 5.51 -18.73 -4.99
N ALA A 89 4.40 -19.29 -5.49
CA ALA A 89 4.41 -20.22 -6.61
C ALA A 89 4.95 -19.58 -7.90
N LEU A 90 4.64 -18.31 -8.13
CA LEU A 90 5.16 -17.55 -9.28
C LEU A 90 6.65 -17.21 -9.15
N THR A 91 7.12 -16.88 -7.94
CA THR A 91 8.48 -16.38 -7.73
C THR A 91 9.48 -17.43 -7.26
N GLY A 92 9.02 -18.63 -6.90
CA GLY A 92 9.84 -19.69 -6.30
C GLY A 92 10.36 -19.37 -4.89
N VAL A 93 9.71 -18.44 -4.17
CA VAL A 93 10.10 -18.08 -2.79
C VAL A 93 9.35 -18.98 -1.82
N GLU A 94 10.08 -19.74 -1.00
CA GLU A 94 9.47 -20.56 0.05
C GLU A 94 8.94 -19.68 1.19
N LEU A 95 7.70 -19.92 1.61
CA LEU A 95 7.06 -19.19 2.71
C LEU A 95 7.24 -19.93 4.03
N HIS A 96 7.33 -19.18 5.13
CA HIS A 96 7.33 -19.78 6.47
C HIS A 96 5.92 -20.25 6.83
N GLU A 97 5.80 -21.49 7.32
CA GLU A 97 4.57 -22.03 7.90
C GLU A 97 4.55 -21.85 9.43
N PRO A 98 3.38 -21.60 10.05
CA PRO A 98 2.07 -21.39 9.42
C PRO A 98 1.92 -19.96 8.86
N GLN A 99 1.29 -19.84 7.69
CA GLN A 99 0.92 -18.53 7.15
C GLN A 99 -0.11 -17.87 8.06
N ARG A 100 0.07 -16.58 8.36
CA ARG A 100 -0.90 -15.81 9.14
C ARG A 100 -2.21 -15.68 8.35
N PRO A 101 -3.38 -15.76 9.01
CA PRO A 101 -4.65 -15.44 8.37
C PRO A 101 -4.62 -14.05 7.74
N VAL A 102 -5.29 -13.90 6.59
CA VAL A 102 -5.45 -12.61 5.93
C VAL A 102 -6.31 -11.71 6.82
N ASP A 103 -5.78 -10.53 7.17
CA ASP A 103 -6.55 -9.50 7.87
C ASP A 103 -7.65 -8.96 6.92
N PRO A 104 -8.94 -9.08 7.28
CA PRO A 104 -10.04 -8.58 6.46
C PRO A 104 -9.92 -7.09 6.15
N LEU A 105 -9.47 -6.27 7.12
CA LEU A 105 -9.32 -4.82 6.90
C LEU A 105 -8.20 -4.54 5.90
N ALA A 106 -7.07 -5.25 6.03
CA ALA A 106 -5.99 -5.14 5.05
C ALA A 106 -6.44 -5.57 3.64
N ALA A 107 -7.27 -6.60 3.52
CA ALA A 107 -7.82 -7.03 2.24
C ALA A 107 -8.77 -5.98 1.61
N GLU A 108 -9.66 -5.38 2.40
CA GLU A 108 -10.52 -4.30 1.94
C GLU A 108 -9.72 -3.08 1.48
N MET A 109 -8.70 -2.70 2.27
CA MET A 109 -7.83 -1.58 1.93
C MET A 109 -6.98 -1.85 0.68
N ALA A 110 -6.47 -3.07 0.49
CA ALA A 110 -5.80 -3.47 -0.75
C ALA A 110 -6.75 -3.37 -1.96
N GLY A 111 -8.02 -3.75 -1.78
CA GLY A 111 -9.08 -3.58 -2.76
C GLY A 111 -9.36 -2.12 -3.10
N LEU A 112 -9.40 -1.23 -2.09
CA LEU A 112 -9.54 0.21 -2.29
C LEU A 112 -8.39 0.78 -3.12
N VAL A 113 -7.14 0.46 -2.76
CA VAL A 113 -5.94 0.90 -3.49
C VAL A 113 -5.95 0.35 -4.93
N TRP A 114 -6.42 -0.88 -5.17
CA TRP A 114 -6.60 -1.42 -6.52
C TRP A 114 -7.65 -0.65 -7.34
N ASN A 115 -8.76 -0.25 -6.74
CA ASN A 115 -9.78 0.53 -7.41
C ASN A 115 -9.28 1.94 -7.78
N CYS A 116 -8.45 2.55 -6.93
CA CYS A 116 -7.81 3.83 -7.19
C CYS A 116 -6.95 3.86 -8.45
N ARG A 117 -6.47 2.71 -8.96
CA ARG A 117 -5.69 2.65 -10.22
C ARG A 117 -6.45 3.17 -11.44
N ARG A 118 -7.78 3.11 -11.42
CA ARG A 118 -8.65 3.53 -12.53
C ARG A 118 -8.93 5.02 -12.50
N LEU A 119 -8.54 5.70 -11.42
CA LEU A 119 -8.78 7.12 -11.22
C LEU A 119 -7.66 7.93 -11.85
N THR A 120 -8.02 9.06 -12.42
CA THR A 120 -7.06 10.13 -12.73
C THR A 120 -6.54 10.76 -11.45
N THR A 121 -5.46 11.54 -11.54
CA THR A 121 -4.95 12.31 -10.40
C THR A 121 -6.04 13.22 -9.83
N ALA A 122 -6.80 13.90 -10.69
CA ALA A 122 -7.90 14.76 -10.27
C ALA A 122 -9.05 13.99 -9.60
N GLN A 123 -9.39 12.80 -10.08
CA GLN A 123 -10.41 11.94 -9.46
C GLN A 123 -9.95 11.41 -8.10
N ALA A 124 -8.70 10.96 -7.99
CA ALA A 124 -8.12 10.52 -6.73
C ALA A 124 -8.07 11.68 -5.71
N GLY A 125 -7.75 12.90 -6.17
CA GLY A 125 -7.84 14.12 -5.37
C GLY A 125 -9.25 14.32 -4.79
N ARG A 126 -10.29 14.25 -5.63
CA ARG A 126 -11.68 14.37 -5.15
C ARG A 126 -12.09 13.29 -4.14
N VAL A 127 -11.67 12.04 -4.35
CA VAL A 127 -11.94 10.95 -3.39
C VAL A 127 -11.26 11.23 -2.05
N ARG A 128 -10.02 11.74 -2.06
CA ARG A 128 -9.34 12.17 -0.84
C ARG A 128 -10.08 13.32 -0.17
N ASP A 129 -10.43 14.36 -0.92
CA ASP A 129 -11.09 15.55 -0.36
C ASP A 129 -12.46 15.18 0.24
N GLU A 130 -13.20 14.28 -0.41
CA GLU A 130 -14.45 13.71 0.13
C GLU A 130 -14.19 12.94 1.43
N ALA A 131 -13.18 12.05 1.47
CA ALA A 131 -12.82 11.31 2.67
C ALA A 131 -12.36 12.24 3.82
N GLU A 132 -11.62 13.30 3.51
CA GLU A 132 -11.21 14.33 4.47
C GLU A 132 -12.42 15.12 5.00
N SER A 133 -13.43 15.38 4.16
CA SER A 133 -14.66 16.05 4.59
C SER A 133 -15.52 15.23 5.57
N MET A 134 -15.35 13.91 5.60
CA MET A 134 -16.02 13.01 6.54
C MET A 134 -15.33 12.95 7.90
N LEU A 135 -14.10 13.48 8.02
CA LEU A 135 -13.40 13.54 9.28
C LEU A 135 -14.07 14.56 10.21
N VAL A 136 -14.14 14.22 11.48
CA VAL A 136 -14.64 15.10 12.54
C VAL A 136 -13.51 15.44 13.51
N VAL A 137 -13.68 16.53 14.25
CA VAL A 137 -12.75 16.88 15.33
C VAL A 137 -12.74 15.75 16.36
N VAL A 138 -11.57 15.22 16.63
CA VAL A 138 -11.34 14.23 17.69
C VAL A 138 -11.39 14.98 19.02
N PRO A 139 -12.25 14.58 19.97
CA PRO A 139 -12.29 15.18 21.30
C PRO A 139 -10.92 15.12 21.99
N ASP A 140 -10.59 16.15 22.77
CA ASP A 140 -9.30 16.20 23.49
C ASP A 140 -9.15 15.07 24.52
N ASP A 141 -10.26 14.59 25.07
CA ASP A 141 -10.36 13.48 26.02
C ASP A 141 -10.55 12.11 25.33
N ALA A 142 -10.53 12.06 24.00
CA ALA A 142 -10.76 10.82 23.25
C ALA A 142 -9.67 9.77 23.50
N VAL A 143 -10.11 8.57 23.90
CA VAL A 143 -9.24 7.40 24.04
C VAL A 143 -8.75 6.96 22.66
N ALA A 144 -7.46 6.60 22.55
CA ALA A 144 -6.86 6.20 21.27
C ALA A 144 -7.47 4.92 20.68
N GLU A 145 -8.10 4.09 21.50
CA GLU A 145 -8.76 2.85 21.07
C GLU A 145 -10.09 3.12 20.36
N ASP A 146 -10.75 4.23 20.65
CA ASP A 146 -12.06 4.57 20.10
C ASP A 146 -11.96 5.46 18.85
N TRP A 147 -10.77 5.98 18.53
CA TRP A 147 -10.58 6.99 17.49
C TRP A 147 -9.38 6.73 16.59
N ASN A 148 -9.62 6.75 15.28
CA ASN A 148 -8.57 6.87 14.28
C ASN A 148 -8.21 8.34 14.10
N ARG A 149 -7.07 8.77 14.65
CA ARG A 149 -6.48 10.10 14.39
C ARG A 149 -5.80 10.09 13.03
N VAL A 150 -6.21 10.99 12.14
CA VAL A 150 -5.78 10.99 10.72
C VAL A 150 -4.91 12.19 10.41
N SER A 151 -5.35 13.40 10.76
CA SER A 151 -4.63 14.63 10.44
C SER A 151 -4.67 15.60 11.62
N HIS A 152 -3.64 16.45 11.72
CA HIS A 152 -3.51 17.45 12.77
C HIS A 152 -3.39 18.82 12.13
N HIS A 153 -4.40 19.67 12.34
CA HIS A 153 -4.48 21.00 11.74
C HIS A 153 -5.12 21.98 12.72
N HIS A 154 -4.55 23.20 12.78
CA HIS A 154 -5.02 24.29 13.66
C HIS A 154 -5.15 23.90 15.13
N GLY A 155 -4.26 23.04 15.63
CA GLY A 155 -4.23 22.58 17.03
C GLY A 155 -5.22 21.46 17.36
N ASN A 156 -6.01 21.00 16.38
CA ASN A 156 -6.98 19.94 16.58
C ASN A 156 -6.59 18.68 15.79
N TRP A 157 -6.85 17.52 16.37
CA TRP A 157 -6.85 16.25 15.65
C TRP A 157 -8.17 16.06 14.91
N TRP A 158 -8.09 15.59 13.68
CA TRP A 158 -9.23 15.21 12.85
C TRP A 158 -9.15 13.72 12.56
N GLY A 159 -10.31 13.05 12.63
CA GLY A 159 -10.36 11.61 12.64
C GLY A 159 -11.75 11.05 12.44
N ALA A 160 -11.84 9.73 12.62
CA ALA A 160 -13.10 9.00 12.59
C ALA A 160 -13.17 8.03 13.78
N PRO A 161 -14.35 7.81 14.38
CA PRO A 161 -14.53 6.77 15.38
C PRO A 161 -14.15 5.39 14.82
N ARG A 162 -13.56 4.55 15.67
CA ARG A 162 -13.40 3.12 15.38
C ARG A 162 -14.77 2.46 15.53
N ARG A 163 -15.18 1.69 14.51
CA ARG A 163 -16.39 0.86 14.55
C ARG A 163 -16.06 -0.51 15.08
#